data_AF-I9VY75-F1
#
_entry.id   AF-I9VY75-F1
#
_cell.length_a   1.000
_cell.length_b   1.000
_cell.length_c   1.000
_cell.angle_alpha   90.00
_cell.angle_beta   90.00
_cell.angle_gamma   90.00
#
_symmetry.space_group_name_H-M   'P 1'
#
loop_
_entity.id
_entity.type
_entity.pdbx_description
1 polymer ?
#
loop_
_entity_poly.entity_id
_entity_poly.type
_entity_poly.pdbx_seq_one_letter_code
_entity_poly.pdbx_strand_id
1 'polypeptide(L)'
;MKKIKYFSSILLLLLLMSSCASIPKETVTLSKTVGNDLQILHDSHYTTIKMYYDKIEDNINSFIENIYSPYIIHHVLKSELDKYKKGESSLYGIIENAGKLGGKEETEEALNIMLEFTEAANQQISAKKNELLTPVLKQESEILAAIDRSYRNTIYANATLTAFLESTRKIKESQSEALSIAGLGGLDNTVTNKLVELSGFIDSAIKEGNAIDVKSDKAQQQIEEISNKIKGLTNKIRK
;
A
#
# COMPACT_ATOMS: atom_id res chain seq x y z
N MET A 1 11.68 24.48 -76.98
CA MET A 1 10.96 24.72 -75.72
C MET A 1 10.63 23.48 -74.87
N LYS A 2 10.65 22.23 -75.38
CA LYS A 2 10.40 21.04 -74.52
C LYS A 2 11.56 20.72 -73.54
N LYS A 3 12.83 20.89 -73.94
CA LYS A 3 14.00 20.57 -73.08
C LYS A 3 14.12 21.45 -71.81
N ILE A 4 13.62 22.68 -71.83
CA ILE A 4 13.64 23.60 -70.69
C ILE A 4 12.60 23.21 -69.62
N LYS A 5 11.46 22.63 -70.01
CA LYS A 5 10.45 22.12 -69.06
C LYS A 5 10.94 20.89 -68.28
N TYR A 6 11.71 19.99 -68.91
CA TYR A 6 12.28 18.83 -68.21
C TYR A 6 13.39 19.23 -67.23
N PHE A 7 14.19 20.24 -67.56
CA PHE A 7 15.25 20.74 -66.68
C PHE A 7 14.68 21.42 -65.42
N SER A 8 13.61 22.20 -65.58
CA SER A 8 12.89 22.82 -64.45
C SER A 8 12.19 21.79 -63.55
N SER A 9 11.69 20.69 -64.11
CA SER A 9 11.04 19.61 -63.36
C SER A 9 12.03 18.74 -62.58
N ILE A 10 13.24 18.54 -63.10
CA ILE A 10 14.33 17.79 -62.43
C ILE A 10 14.94 18.61 -61.28
N LEU A 11 15.08 19.93 -61.45
CA LEU A 11 15.58 20.80 -60.40
C LEU A 11 14.62 20.90 -59.20
N LEU A 12 13.31 20.91 -59.46
CA LEU A 12 12.27 20.89 -58.42
C LEU A 12 12.24 19.54 -57.67
N LEU A 13 12.51 18.43 -58.36
CA LEU A 13 12.59 17.09 -57.76
C LEU A 13 13.86 16.91 -56.89
N LEU A 14 14.98 17.53 -57.29
CA LEU A 14 16.23 17.55 -56.50
C LEU A 14 16.12 18.40 -55.22
N LEU A 15 15.33 19.47 -55.24
CA LEU A 15 15.03 20.29 -54.06
C LEU A 15 14.14 19.58 -53.01
N LEU A 16 13.35 18.59 -53.43
CA LEU A 16 12.53 17.76 -52.53
C LEU A 16 13.33 16.66 -51.82
N MET A 17 14.58 16.40 -52.25
CA MET A 17 15.45 15.37 -51.65
C MET A 17 16.35 15.90 -50.52
N SER A 18 16.32 17.21 -50.23
CA SER A 18 17.10 17.84 -49.15
C SER A 18 16.43 17.82 -47.76
N SER A 19 15.23 17.23 -47.62
CA SER A 19 14.51 17.20 -46.34
C SER A 19 14.89 16.03 -45.41
N CYS A 20 16.09 15.44 -45.54
CA CYS A 20 16.69 14.70 -44.43
C CYS A 20 17.14 15.71 -43.35
N ALA A 21 16.20 16.25 -42.58
CA ALA A 21 16.52 17.06 -41.41
C ALA A 21 17.33 16.20 -40.43
N SER A 22 18.57 16.59 -40.15
CA SER A 22 19.36 15.93 -39.11
C SER A 22 18.71 16.19 -37.76
N ILE A 23 18.57 15.15 -36.94
CA ILE A 23 18.01 15.25 -35.59
C ILE A 23 18.83 16.28 -34.78
N PRO A 24 18.20 17.36 -34.27
CA PRO A 24 18.89 18.37 -33.47
C PRO A 24 19.47 17.79 -32.17
N LYS A 25 20.54 18.39 -31.65
CA LYS A 25 21.14 17.97 -30.36
C LYS A 25 20.16 18.20 -29.20
N GLU A 26 19.33 19.21 -29.34
CA GLU A 26 18.28 19.63 -28.43
C GLU A 26 17.25 18.50 -28.22
N THR A 27 16.94 17.71 -29.25
CA THR A 27 16.03 16.56 -29.16
C THR A 27 16.61 15.43 -28.32
N VAL A 28 17.92 15.16 -28.44
CA VAL A 28 18.62 14.17 -27.59
C VAL A 28 18.67 14.66 -26.14
N THR A 29 19.00 15.94 -25.92
CA THR A 29 19.02 16.54 -24.58
C THR A 29 17.65 16.46 -23.93
N LEU A 30 16.58 16.80 -24.66
CA LEU A 30 15.21 16.71 -24.16
C LEU A 30 14.84 15.28 -23.76
N SER A 31 15.16 14.27 -24.58
CA SER A 31 14.88 12.87 -24.25
C SER A 31 15.64 12.40 -22.99
N LYS A 32 16.89 12.86 -22.79
CA LYS A 32 17.63 12.60 -21.55
C LYS A 32 16.97 13.25 -20.35
N THR A 33 16.56 14.52 -20.47
CA THR A 33 15.83 15.23 -19.41
C THR A 33 14.54 14.51 -19.04
N VAL A 34 13.74 14.09 -20.02
CA VAL A 34 12.53 13.29 -19.79
C VAL A 34 12.84 11.99 -19.03
N GLY A 35 13.93 11.31 -19.37
CA GLY A 35 14.37 10.11 -18.64
C GLY A 35 14.66 10.37 -17.17
N ASN A 36 15.35 11.47 -16.86
CA ASN A 36 15.63 11.88 -15.49
C ASN A 36 14.35 12.28 -14.74
N ASP A 37 13.47 13.04 -15.38
CA ASP A 37 12.20 13.48 -14.78
C ASP A 37 11.29 12.27 -14.48
N LEU A 38 11.29 11.25 -15.34
CA LEU A 38 10.58 9.99 -15.10
C LEU A 38 11.11 9.25 -13.86
N GLN A 39 12.42 9.28 -13.61
CA GLN A 39 13.00 8.70 -12.39
C GLN A 39 12.59 9.50 -11.14
N ILE A 40 12.61 10.83 -11.21
CA ILE A 40 12.16 11.69 -10.10
C ILE A 40 10.68 11.44 -9.78
N LEU A 41 9.83 11.34 -10.80
CA LEU A 41 8.41 11.05 -10.64
C LEU A 41 8.16 9.65 -10.07
N HIS A 42 8.91 8.65 -10.53
CA HIS A 42 8.89 7.31 -9.96
C HIS A 42 9.15 7.36 -8.45
N ASP A 43 10.27 7.96 -8.05
CA ASP A 43 10.68 7.99 -6.65
C ASP A 43 9.67 8.76 -5.79
N SER A 44 9.17 9.89 -6.29
CA SER A 44 8.15 10.69 -5.61
C SER A 44 6.84 9.91 -5.40
N HIS A 45 6.34 9.23 -6.43
CA HIS A 45 5.12 8.44 -6.32
C HIS A 45 5.31 7.24 -5.40
N TYR A 46 6.41 6.51 -5.54
CA TYR A 46 6.74 5.39 -4.66
C TYR A 46 6.77 5.83 -3.19
N THR A 47 7.51 6.91 -2.87
CA THR A 47 7.60 7.43 -1.50
C THR A 47 6.24 7.89 -0.97
N THR A 48 5.42 8.54 -1.80
CA THR A 48 4.09 9.00 -1.38
C THR A 48 3.19 7.83 -1.01
N ILE A 49 3.18 6.77 -1.81
CA ILE A 49 2.42 5.55 -1.50
C ILE A 49 2.95 4.88 -0.24
N LYS A 50 4.28 4.80 -0.09
CA LYS A 50 4.89 4.18 1.09
C LYS A 50 4.49 4.91 2.37
N MET A 51 4.68 6.23 2.42
CA MET A 51 4.30 7.07 3.57
C MET A 51 2.81 6.94 3.92
N TYR A 52 1.97 6.80 2.90
CA TYR A 52 0.55 6.60 3.08
C TYR A 52 0.23 5.27 3.76
N TYR A 53 0.81 4.16 3.30
CA TYR A 53 0.58 2.85 3.91
C TYR A 53 1.22 2.74 5.31
N ASP A 54 2.38 3.36 5.53
CA ASP A 54 2.98 3.47 6.86
C ASP A 54 2.01 4.16 7.85
N LYS A 55 1.34 5.23 7.40
CA LYS A 55 0.32 5.91 8.22
C LYS A 55 -0.88 5.02 8.54
N ILE A 56 -1.31 4.16 7.61
CA ILE A 56 -2.37 3.18 7.85
C ILE A 56 -1.92 2.15 8.87
N GLU A 57 -0.70 1.63 8.75
CA GLU A 57 -0.15 0.66 9.68
C GLU A 57 -0.09 1.24 11.11
N ASP A 58 0.44 2.44 11.28
CA ASP A 58 0.48 3.16 12.56
C ASP A 58 -0.91 3.31 13.18
N ASN A 59 -1.88 3.65 12.34
CA ASN A 59 -3.26 3.84 12.73
C ASN A 59 -3.92 2.53 13.20
N ILE A 60 -3.67 1.41 12.51
CA ILE A 60 -4.14 0.09 12.93
C ILE A 60 -3.45 -0.34 14.23
N ASN A 61 -2.14 -0.11 14.35
CA ASN A 61 -1.39 -0.39 15.59
C ASN A 61 -1.99 0.38 16.77
N SER A 62 -2.26 1.68 16.60
CA SER A 62 -2.90 2.51 17.62
C SER A 62 -4.30 2.00 18.01
N PHE A 63 -5.11 1.57 17.04
CA PHE A 63 -6.40 0.95 17.33
C PHE A 63 -6.25 -0.35 18.14
N ILE A 64 -5.31 -1.21 17.77
CA ILE A 64 -5.04 -2.45 18.49
C ILE A 64 -4.60 -2.16 19.93
N GLU A 65 -3.67 -1.25 20.12
CA GLU A 65 -3.07 -0.93 21.42
C GLU A 65 -4.05 -0.20 22.34
N ASN A 66 -4.75 0.81 21.84
CA ASN A 66 -5.52 1.73 22.67
C ASN A 66 -6.99 1.32 22.82
N ILE A 67 -7.54 0.54 21.88
CA ILE A 67 -8.97 0.20 21.85
C ILE A 67 -9.18 -1.30 22.00
N TYR A 68 -8.63 -2.10 21.09
CA TYR A 68 -8.90 -3.54 21.06
C TYR A 68 -8.30 -4.29 22.25
N SER A 69 -7.04 -4.00 22.60
CA SER A 69 -6.34 -4.68 23.69
C SER A 69 -7.03 -4.44 25.04
N PRO A 70 -7.36 -3.19 25.43
CA PRO A 70 -8.11 -2.94 26.66
C PRO A 70 -9.50 -3.58 26.65
N TYR A 71 -10.19 -3.53 25.51
CA TYR A 71 -11.51 -4.16 25.35
C TYR A 71 -11.44 -5.68 25.59
N ILE A 72 -10.55 -6.39 24.89
CA ILE A 72 -10.54 -7.86 24.96
C ILE A 72 -10.11 -8.35 26.34
N ILE A 73 -9.14 -7.67 26.96
CA ILE A 73 -8.73 -7.94 28.35
C ILE A 73 -9.92 -7.74 29.29
N HIS A 74 -10.62 -6.60 29.17
CA HIS A 74 -11.78 -6.32 30.01
C HIS A 74 -12.90 -7.35 29.82
N HIS A 75 -13.21 -7.70 28.57
CA HIS A 75 -14.26 -8.65 28.23
C HIS A 75 -13.99 -10.05 28.80
N VAL A 76 -12.75 -10.55 28.66
CA VAL A 76 -12.37 -11.86 29.21
C VAL A 76 -12.39 -11.82 30.74
N LEU A 77 -11.85 -10.77 31.37
CA LEU A 77 -11.92 -10.63 32.84
C LEU A 77 -13.38 -10.54 33.34
N LYS A 78 -14.27 -9.86 32.63
CA LYS A 78 -15.70 -9.82 32.98
C LYS A 78 -16.32 -11.22 32.91
N SER A 79 -16.00 -12.00 31.88
CA SER A 79 -16.42 -13.41 31.77
C SER A 79 -15.88 -14.26 32.93
N GLU A 80 -14.60 -14.13 33.28
CA GLU A 80 -14.01 -14.84 34.43
C GLU A 80 -14.65 -14.45 35.77
N LEU A 81 -15.01 -13.18 35.93
CA LEU A 81 -15.72 -12.70 37.12
C LEU A 81 -17.13 -13.29 37.21
N ASP A 82 -17.82 -13.43 36.08
CA ASP A 82 -19.16 -14.01 36.05
C ASP A 82 -19.15 -15.52 36.32
N LYS A 83 -18.12 -16.25 35.86
CA LYS A 83 -17.87 -17.64 36.27
C LYS A 83 -17.65 -17.76 37.77
N TYR A 84 -16.79 -16.91 38.33
CA TYR A 84 -16.53 -16.87 39.77
C TYR A 84 -17.81 -16.66 40.59
N LYS A 85 -18.66 -15.70 40.22
CA LYS A 85 -19.94 -15.44 40.88
C LYS A 85 -20.91 -16.63 40.84
N LYS A 86 -20.79 -17.51 39.83
CA LYS A 86 -21.61 -18.72 39.70
C LYS A 86 -21.01 -19.92 40.44
N GLY A 87 -19.84 -19.77 41.05
CA GLY A 87 -19.11 -20.89 41.66
C GLY A 87 -18.43 -21.81 40.63
N GLU A 88 -18.25 -21.34 39.39
CA GLU A 88 -17.54 -22.07 38.35
C GLU A 88 -16.02 -21.82 38.47
N SER A 89 -15.21 -22.74 37.93
CA SER A 89 -13.76 -22.56 37.85
C SER A 89 -13.42 -21.29 37.06
N SER A 90 -12.54 -20.47 37.62
CA SER A 90 -12.21 -19.14 37.10
C SER A 90 -10.88 -18.63 37.63
N LEU A 91 -10.27 -17.69 36.90
CA LEU A 91 -9.08 -16.95 37.31
C LEU A 91 -9.23 -16.37 38.72
N TYR A 92 -10.36 -15.72 39.01
CA TYR A 92 -10.62 -15.11 40.33
C TYR A 92 -10.71 -16.15 41.44
N GLY A 93 -11.35 -17.30 41.20
CA GLY A 93 -11.44 -18.36 42.20
C GLY A 93 -10.08 -18.94 42.57
N ILE A 94 -9.21 -19.16 41.58
CA ILE A 94 -7.86 -19.67 41.80
C ILE A 94 -7.01 -18.65 42.59
N ILE A 95 -7.05 -17.37 42.21
CA ILE A 95 -6.33 -16.31 42.92
C ILE A 95 -6.85 -16.14 44.37
N GLU A 96 -8.16 -16.18 44.56
CA GLU A 96 -8.76 -16.06 45.90
C GLU A 96 -8.36 -17.23 46.80
N ASN A 97 -8.38 -18.46 46.27
CA ASN A 97 -7.96 -19.66 46.99
C ASN A 97 -6.49 -19.59 47.41
N ALA A 98 -5.60 -19.16 46.50
CA ALA A 98 -4.19 -18.96 46.81
C ALA A 98 -3.98 -17.94 47.95
N GLY A 99 -4.72 -16.83 47.93
CA GLY A 99 -4.68 -15.82 48.98
C GLY A 99 -5.19 -16.31 50.34
N LYS A 100 -6.18 -17.21 50.36
CA LYS A 100 -6.75 -17.80 51.59
C LYS A 100 -5.86 -18.88 52.21
N LEU A 101 -5.31 -19.77 51.38
CA LEU A 101 -4.57 -20.94 51.84
C LEU A 101 -3.09 -20.65 52.08
N GLY A 102 -2.49 -19.75 51.29
CA GLY A 102 -1.10 -19.31 51.48
C GLY A 102 -0.04 -20.40 51.29
N GLY A 103 -0.37 -21.50 50.60
CA GLY A 103 0.51 -22.63 50.34
C GLY A 103 1.27 -22.51 49.01
N LYS A 104 2.38 -23.25 48.90
CA LYS A 104 3.27 -23.20 47.72
C LYS A 104 2.53 -23.63 46.46
N GLU A 105 1.80 -24.73 46.53
CA GLU A 105 1.05 -25.29 45.39
C GLU A 105 0.00 -24.31 44.87
N GLU A 106 -0.78 -23.71 45.77
CA GLU A 106 -1.85 -22.78 45.41
C GLU A 106 -1.30 -21.47 44.82
N THR A 107 -0.18 -20.97 45.36
CA THR A 107 0.49 -19.79 44.79
C THR A 107 1.13 -20.06 43.43
N GLU A 108 1.63 -21.27 43.18
CA GLU A 108 2.13 -21.70 41.87
C GLU A 108 0.98 -21.85 40.86
N GLU A 109 -0.16 -22.42 41.28
CA GLU A 109 -1.37 -22.50 40.45
C GLU A 109 -1.88 -21.12 40.06
N ALA A 110 -1.93 -20.17 41.01
CA ALA A 110 -2.32 -18.79 40.73
C ALA A 110 -1.37 -18.11 39.72
N LEU A 111 -0.06 -18.34 39.83
CA LEU A 111 0.89 -17.83 38.85
C LEU A 111 0.63 -18.42 37.46
N ASN A 112 0.44 -19.74 37.36
CA ASN A 112 0.22 -20.43 36.09
C ASN A 112 -1.04 -19.92 35.38
N ILE A 113 -2.16 -19.78 36.08
CA ILE A 113 -3.39 -19.27 35.44
C ILE A 113 -3.26 -17.80 35.00
N MET A 114 -2.50 -16.97 35.73
CA MET A 114 -2.22 -15.60 35.31
C MET A 114 -1.34 -15.55 34.05
N LEU A 115 -0.38 -16.47 33.92
CA LEU A 115 0.45 -16.61 32.72
C LEU A 115 -0.40 -17.09 31.53
N GLU A 116 -1.22 -18.12 31.73
CA GLU A 116 -2.14 -18.63 30.69
C GLU A 116 -3.10 -17.56 30.20
N PHE A 117 -3.70 -16.78 31.12
CA PHE A 117 -4.54 -15.64 30.77
C PHE A 117 -3.79 -14.61 29.92
N THR A 118 -2.57 -14.25 30.34
CA THR A 118 -1.75 -13.26 29.63
C THR A 118 -1.36 -13.74 28.24
N GLU A 119 -0.98 -15.01 28.10
CA GLU A 119 -0.66 -15.62 26.82
C GLU A 119 -1.88 -15.65 25.89
N ALA A 120 -3.02 -16.10 26.38
CA ALA A 120 -4.27 -16.15 25.61
C ALA A 120 -4.71 -14.74 25.15
N ALA A 121 -4.59 -13.72 26.01
CA ALA A 121 -4.88 -12.34 25.65
C ALA A 121 -3.94 -11.84 24.53
N ASN A 122 -2.65 -12.06 24.67
CA ASN A 122 -1.65 -11.67 23.66
C ASN A 122 -1.86 -12.39 22.33
N GLN A 123 -2.25 -13.67 22.34
CA GLN A 123 -2.58 -14.42 21.13
C GLN A 123 -3.79 -13.81 20.40
N GLN A 124 -4.86 -13.45 21.12
CA GLN A 124 -6.03 -12.80 20.52
C GLN A 124 -5.73 -11.41 19.97
N ILE A 125 -4.94 -10.61 20.69
CA ILE A 125 -4.48 -9.29 20.25
C ILE A 125 -3.66 -9.42 18.96
N SER A 126 -2.70 -10.35 18.95
CA SER A 126 -1.84 -10.61 17.79
C SER A 126 -2.63 -11.13 16.59
N ALA A 127 -3.58 -12.03 16.82
CA ALA A 127 -4.46 -12.54 15.77
C ALA A 127 -5.28 -11.42 15.13
N LYS A 128 -5.89 -10.54 15.94
CA LYS A 128 -6.64 -9.38 15.43
C LYS A 128 -5.74 -8.39 14.70
N LYS A 129 -4.54 -8.12 15.20
CA LYS A 129 -3.55 -7.28 14.52
C LYS A 129 -3.21 -7.83 13.14
N ASN A 130 -2.88 -9.12 13.05
CA ASN A 130 -2.53 -9.77 11.79
C ASN A 130 -3.71 -9.81 10.82
N GLU A 131 -4.91 -10.06 11.31
CA GLU A 131 -6.15 -10.02 10.53
C GLU A 131 -6.38 -8.67 9.84
N LEU A 132 -6.04 -7.57 10.50
CA LEU A 132 -6.20 -6.21 9.97
C LEU A 132 -5.01 -5.77 9.09
N LEU A 133 -3.77 -6.05 9.51
CA LEU A 133 -2.56 -5.56 8.82
C LEU A 133 -2.21 -6.36 7.56
N THR A 134 -2.34 -7.68 7.60
CA THR A 134 -1.95 -8.55 6.47
C THR A 134 -2.55 -8.11 5.12
N PRO A 135 -3.87 -7.83 5.02
CA PRO A 135 -4.44 -7.41 3.75
C PRO A 135 -3.99 -6.01 3.30
N VAL A 136 -3.64 -5.12 4.25
CA VAL A 136 -3.11 -3.78 3.95
C VAL A 136 -1.69 -3.88 3.37
N LEU A 137 -0.80 -4.63 4.02
CA LEU A 137 0.59 -4.83 3.57
C LEU A 137 0.64 -5.52 2.20
N LYS A 138 -0.28 -6.47 1.96
CA LYS A 138 -0.40 -7.10 0.65
C LYS A 138 -0.78 -6.08 -0.43
N GLN A 139 -1.74 -5.20 -0.15
CA GLN A 139 -2.20 -4.19 -1.09
C GLN A 139 -1.10 -3.15 -1.38
N GLU A 140 -0.38 -2.71 -0.35
CA GLU A 140 0.81 -1.85 -0.50
C GLU A 140 1.81 -2.45 -1.48
N SER A 141 2.19 -3.72 -1.26
CA SER A 141 3.14 -4.43 -2.12
C SER A 141 2.66 -4.51 -3.58
N GLU A 142 1.38 -4.78 -3.79
CA GLU A 142 0.79 -4.85 -5.14
C GLU A 142 0.81 -3.49 -5.86
N ILE A 143 0.52 -2.39 -5.15
CA ILE A 143 0.52 -1.03 -5.72
C ILE A 143 1.95 -0.58 -6.02
N LEU A 144 2.89 -0.76 -5.08
CA LEU A 144 4.30 -0.40 -5.29
C LEU A 144 4.88 -1.17 -6.47
N ALA A 145 4.60 -2.47 -6.59
CA ALA A 145 5.03 -3.27 -7.73
C ALA A 145 4.42 -2.80 -9.07
N ALA A 146 3.19 -2.29 -9.06
CA ALA A 146 2.54 -1.73 -10.25
C ALA A 146 3.20 -0.40 -10.68
N ILE A 147 3.52 0.47 -9.73
CA ILE A 147 4.26 1.72 -9.95
C ILE A 147 5.63 1.41 -10.55
N ASP A 148 6.41 0.54 -9.89
CA ASP A 148 7.75 0.13 -10.35
C ASP A 148 7.72 -0.37 -11.80
N ARG A 149 6.76 -1.26 -12.13
CA ARG A 149 6.61 -1.82 -13.47
C ARG A 149 6.28 -0.74 -14.50
N SER A 150 5.35 0.16 -14.19
CA SER A 150 4.92 1.22 -15.11
C SER A 150 6.06 2.17 -15.45
N TYR A 151 6.80 2.63 -14.43
CA TYR A 151 7.93 3.54 -14.63
C TYR A 151 9.11 2.88 -15.31
N ARG A 152 9.50 1.66 -14.91
CA ARG A 152 10.60 0.93 -15.55
C ARG A 152 10.36 0.72 -17.05
N ASN A 153 9.14 0.37 -17.45
CA ASN A 153 8.78 0.20 -18.86
C ASN A 153 8.94 1.51 -19.64
N THR A 154 8.51 2.63 -19.06
CA THR A 154 8.59 3.95 -19.70
C THR A 154 10.01 4.49 -19.76
N ILE A 155 10.78 4.33 -18.68
CA ILE A 155 12.20 4.68 -18.63
C ILE A 155 12.98 3.86 -19.67
N TYR A 156 12.70 2.56 -19.78
CA TYR A 156 13.31 1.70 -20.79
C TYR A 156 12.97 2.16 -22.22
N ALA A 157 11.71 2.47 -22.50
CA ALA A 157 11.28 2.99 -23.79
C ALA A 157 11.98 4.32 -24.14
N ASN A 158 12.08 5.24 -23.17
CA ASN A 158 12.78 6.51 -23.35
C ASN A 158 14.30 6.33 -23.54
N ALA A 159 14.92 5.37 -22.86
CA ALA A 159 16.33 5.05 -23.03
C ALA A 159 16.62 4.49 -24.44
N THR A 160 15.77 3.59 -24.93
CA THR A 160 15.84 3.08 -26.31
C THR A 160 15.66 4.20 -27.33
N LEU A 161 14.69 5.09 -27.12
CA LEU A 161 14.49 6.26 -27.97
C LEU A 161 15.72 7.19 -27.95
N THR A 162 16.26 7.48 -26.77
CA THR A 162 17.47 8.30 -26.63
C THR A 162 18.65 7.70 -27.39
N ALA A 163 18.88 6.39 -27.26
CA ALA A 163 19.94 5.68 -27.97
C ALA A 163 19.75 5.72 -29.49
N PHE A 164 18.52 5.58 -29.98
CA PHE A 164 18.17 5.72 -31.39
C PHE A 164 18.40 7.15 -31.92
N LEU A 165 17.99 8.17 -31.16
CA LEU A 165 18.23 9.57 -31.52
C LEU A 165 19.74 9.86 -31.58
N GLU A 166 20.51 9.32 -30.63
CA GLU A 166 21.97 9.42 -30.64
C GLU A 166 22.63 8.69 -31.82
N SER A 167 22.16 7.49 -32.17
CA SER A 167 22.70 6.67 -33.26
C SER A 167 22.35 7.25 -34.63
N THR A 168 21.11 7.69 -34.84
CA THR A 168 20.62 8.30 -36.09
C THR A 168 21.30 9.65 -36.35
N ARG A 169 21.66 10.39 -35.29
CA ARG A 169 22.52 11.57 -35.40
C ARG A 169 23.97 11.21 -35.79
N LYS A 170 24.44 10.00 -35.45
CA LYS A 170 25.79 9.50 -35.75
C LYS A 170 25.90 8.79 -37.10
N ILE A 171 24.83 8.17 -37.62
CA ILE A 171 24.83 7.33 -38.82
C ILE A 171 23.53 7.56 -39.62
N LYS A 172 23.65 8.04 -40.88
CA LYS A 172 22.59 7.94 -41.89
C LYS A 172 22.56 6.50 -42.41
N GLU A 173 21.36 5.90 -42.41
CA GLU A 173 21.00 4.55 -42.91
C GLU A 173 21.33 3.33 -42.03
N SER A 174 20.35 2.90 -41.22
CA SER A 174 19.89 1.51 -41.23
C SER A 174 18.48 1.40 -40.63
N GLN A 175 17.68 0.48 -41.18
CA GLN A 175 16.28 0.24 -40.79
C GLN A 175 16.19 -0.26 -39.35
N SER A 176 15.24 0.29 -38.58
CA SER A 176 14.95 -0.12 -37.20
C SER A 176 13.51 -0.60 -37.10
N GLU A 177 13.36 -1.82 -36.57
CA GLU A 177 12.11 -2.38 -36.12
C GLU A 177 12.12 -2.37 -34.59
N ALA A 178 11.20 -1.62 -33.99
CA ALA A 178 10.59 -1.80 -32.67
C ALA A 178 10.06 -0.45 -32.18
N LEU A 179 8.74 -0.27 -32.10
CA LEU A 179 8.13 0.72 -31.20
C LEU A 179 6.68 0.36 -30.94
N SER A 180 6.48 -0.49 -29.93
CA SER A 180 5.23 -0.59 -29.21
C SER A 180 5.53 -0.73 -27.72
N ILE A 181 5.88 0.37 -27.08
CA ILE A 181 5.82 0.52 -25.62
C ILE A 181 5.18 1.88 -25.34
N ALA A 182 3.86 1.87 -25.16
CA ALA A 182 3.12 2.94 -24.50
C ALA A 182 2.97 2.56 -23.02
N GLY A 183 3.09 3.50 -22.07
CA GLY A 183 3.06 3.07 -20.67
C GLY A 183 2.98 4.13 -19.57
N LEU A 184 2.01 5.03 -19.56
CA LEU A 184 1.53 5.66 -18.31
C LEU A 184 -0.01 5.73 -18.21
N GLY A 185 -0.72 5.06 -19.14
CA GLY A 185 -2.18 5.05 -19.16
C GLY A 185 -2.74 4.25 -17.97
N GLY A 186 -3.37 4.93 -17.02
CA GLY A 186 -4.16 4.31 -15.95
C GLY A 186 -3.71 4.57 -14.51
N LEU A 187 -2.56 5.23 -14.30
CA LEU A 187 -2.06 5.52 -12.95
C LEU A 187 -2.84 6.66 -12.25
N ASP A 188 -3.24 7.69 -13.00
CA ASP A 188 -3.70 8.97 -12.41
C ASP A 188 -5.05 8.93 -11.68
N ASN A 189 -6.09 8.31 -12.26
CA ASN A 189 -7.46 8.42 -11.69
C ASN A 189 -7.84 7.27 -10.76
N THR A 190 -7.31 6.07 -10.96
CA THR A 190 -7.75 4.89 -10.20
C THR A 190 -6.96 4.74 -8.89
N VAL A 191 -5.67 5.06 -8.90
CA VAL A 191 -4.81 4.96 -7.71
C VAL A 191 -5.13 6.09 -6.74
N THR A 192 -5.13 7.34 -7.22
CA THR A 192 -5.38 8.53 -6.40
C THR A 192 -6.76 8.52 -5.73
N ASN A 193 -7.83 8.20 -6.45
CA ASN A 193 -9.18 8.18 -5.86
C ASN A 193 -9.33 7.07 -4.81
N LYS A 194 -8.71 5.90 -5.03
CA LYS A 194 -8.73 4.80 -4.05
C LYS A 194 -7.98 5.16 -2.76
N LEU A 195 -6.86 5.88 -2.88
CA LEU A 195 -6.09 6.35 -1.73
C LEU A 195 -6.84 7.42 -0.93
N VAL A 196 -7.50 8.36 -1.60
CA VAL A 196 -8.31 9.40 -0.93
C VAL A 196 -9.50 8.78 -0.19
N GLU A 197 -10.22 7.85 -0.82
CA GLU A 197 -11.34 7.14 -0.17
C GLU A 197 -10.88 6.34 1.06
N LEU A 198 -9.76 5.63 0.94
CA LEU A 198 -9.19 4.84 2.02
C LEU A 198 -8.69 5.73 3.18
N SER A 199 -8.10 6.90 2.88
CA SER A 199 -7.62 7.86 3.88
C SER A 199 -8.75 8.40 4.74
N GLY A 200 -9.78 8.97 4.10
CA GLY A 200 -10.89 9.59 4.83
C GLY A 200 -11.66 8.58 5.66
N PHE A 201 -11.71 7.33 5.20
CA PHE A 201 -12.40 6.27 5.90
C PHE A 201 -11.61 5.73 7.10
N ILE A 202 -10.29 5.55 6.98
CA ILE A 202 -9.45 5.13 8.10
C ILE A 202 -9.44 6.19 9.20
N ASP A 203 -9.36 7.47 8.84
CA ASP A 203 -9.45 8.56 9.81
C ASP A 203 -10.81 8.57 10.52
N SER A 204 -11.90 8.30 9.80
CA SER A 204 -13.23 8.15 10.40
C SER A 204 -13.31 6.94 11.33
N ALA A 205 -12.80 5.78 10.91
CA ALA A 205 -12.84 4.54 11.68
C ALA A 205 -12.03 4.66 12.98
N ILE A 206 -10.89 5.36 12.97
CA ILE A 206 -10.10 5.64 14.18
C ILE A 206 -10.82 6.63 15.09
N LYS A 207 -11.40 7.68 14.52
CA LYS A 207 -12.15 8.67 15.31
C LYS A 207 -13.36 8.02 16.00
N GLU A 208 -14.05 7.13 15.30
CA GLU A 208 -15.12 6.30 15.87
C GLU A 208 -14.58 5.34 16.94
N GLY A 209 -13.44 4.69 16.68
CA GLY A 209 -12.78 3.79 17.62
C GLY A 209 -12.40 4.47 18.93
N ASN A 210 -11.81 5.67 18.87
CA ASN A 210 -11.43 6.47 20.03
C ASN A 210 -12.62 6.91 20.90
N ALA A 211 -13.84 6.90 20.35
CA ALA A 211 -15.05 7.23 21.08
C ALA A 211 -15.73 6.00 21.73
N ILE A 212 -15.18 4.80 21.53
CA ILE A 212 -15.74 3.57 22.11
C ILE A 212 -15.48 3.54 23.61
N ASP A 213 -16.56 3.46 24.39
CA ASP A 213 -16.47 3.01 25.77
C ASP A 213 -16.21 1.50 25.78
N VAL A 214 -14.93 1.13 25.90
CA VAL A 214 -14.45 -0.26 25.86
C VAL A 214 -15.03 -1.16 26.96
N LYS A 215 -15.71 -0.59 27.97
CA LYS A 215 -16.37 -1.32 29.05
C LYS A 215 -17.87 -1.55 28.80
N SER A 216 -18.42 -0.93 27.75
CA SER A 216 -19.83 -1.05 27.37
C SER A 216 -20.11 -2.41 26.72
N ASP A 217 -21.31 -2.94 26.95
CA ASP A 217 -21.79 -4.16 26.27
C ASP A 217 -21.93 -3.96 24.74
N LYS A 218 -21.91 -2.70 24.25
CA LYS A 218 -21.92 -2.36 22.81
C LYS A 218 -20.53 -2.35 22.17
N ALA A 219 -19.46 -2.38 22.96
CA ALA A 219 -18.09 -2.25 22.46
C ALA A 219 -17.73 -3.32 21.44
N GLN A 220 -18.22 -4.55 21.63
CA GLN A 220 -18.01 -5.65 20.69
C GLN A 220 -18.52 -5.29 19.29
N GLN A 221 -19.78 -4.87 19.20
CA GLN A 221 -20.42 -4.55 17.92
C GLN A 221 -19.69 -3.39 17.22
N GLN A 222 -19.31 -2.35 17.97
CA GLN A 222 -18.61 -1.19 17.42
C GLN A 222 -17.20 -1.56 16.90
N ILE A 223 -16.49 -2.43 17.62
CA ILE A 223 -15.18 -2.97 17.20
C ILE A 223 -15.33 -3.85 15.95
N GLU A 224 -16.36 -4.68 15.87
CA GLU A 224 -16.64 -5.50 14.69
C GLU A 224 -17.01 -4.63 13.48
N GLU A 225 -17.80 -3.58 13.67
CA GLU A 225 -18.13 -2.61 12.61
C GLU A 225 -16.85 -1.96 12.08
N ILE A 226 -15.96 -1.47 12.94
CA ILE A 226 -14.67 -0.89 12.54
C ILE A 226 -13.79 -1.92 11.83
N SER A 227 -13.70 -3.15 12.35
CA SER A 227 -12.92 -4.23 11.74
C SER A 227 -13.43 -4.57 10.34
N ASN A 228 -14.75 -4.70 10.17
CA ASN A 228 -15.39 -4.97 8.89
C ASN A 228 -15.22 -3.83 7.90
N LYS A 229 -15.31 -2.59 8.40
CA LYS A 229 -15.01 -1.37 7.66
C LYS A 229 -13.58 -1.43 7.08
N ILE A 230 -12.57 -1.73 7.90
CA ILE A 230 -11.16 -1.87 7.47
C ILE A 230 -11.01 -3.00 6.43
N LYS A 231 -11.64 -4.16 6.64
CA LYS A 231 -11.61 -5.31 5.71
C LYS A 231 -12.33 -5.04 4.38
N GLY A 232 -13.42 -4.28 4.40
CA GLY A 232 -14.21 -3.97 3.20
C GLY A 232 -13.40 -3.19 2.16
N LEU A 233 -12.45 -2.38 2.62
CA LEU A 233 -11.58 -1.58 1.78
C LEU A 233 -10.51 -2.40 1.05
N THR A 234 -9.96 -3.42 1.73
CA THR A 234 -8.95 -4.32 1.15
C THR A 234 -9.56 -5.31 0.14
N ASN A 235 -10.83 -5.71 0.32
CA ASN A 235 -11.52 -6.63 -0.58
C ASN A 235 -12.08 -6.00 -1.87
N LYS A 236 -12.27 -4.67 -1.93
CA LYS A 236 -12.83 -3.97 -3.10
C LYS A 236 -11.90 -3.90 -4.33
N ILE A 237 -10.71 -4.49 -4.28
CA ILE A 237 -9.75 -4.49 -5.41
C ILE A 237 -9.68 -5.86 -6.13
N ARG A 238 -10.44 -6.88 -5.67
CA ARG A 238 -10.49 -8.20 -6.33
C ARG A 238 -11.48 -8.27 -7.52
N LYS A 239 -12.12 -7.17 -7.91
CA LYS A 239 -12.98 -7.09 -9.09
C LYS A 239 -12.55 -5.96 -10.00
#